data_AF-A0A6V7KVS2-F1
#
_entry.id   AF-A0A6V7KVS2-F1
#
_cell.length_a   1.000
_cell.length_b   1.000
_cell.length_c   1.000
_cell.angle_alpha   90.00
_cell.angle_beta   90.00
_cell.angle_gamma   90.00
#
_symmetry.space_group_name_H-M   'P 1'
#
loop_
_entity.id
_entity.type
_entity.pdbx_description
1 polymer ?
#
loop_
_entity_poly.entity_id
_entity_poly.type
_entity_poly.pdbx_seq_one_letter_code
_entity_poly.pdbx_strand_id
1 'polypeptide(L)'
;KIFHRYKKIQAALTKHELAHFTSWEKQVPTDTQILRILQEPVIKFLPPPEDSFLTVNLDLSYIENMRAVMEWKQLKYDSKCMTSKFLLKLAPIRARYVKIRYLCELYNSIVKRLSEKEILLLENSINEVKNLIIAALPRCTWSTENVEKIYTEWLRNVVILRDLSVAFKSLDGNIDSACEKLQKALLMKNTKIFHQNFDDIKDLLEANKNESLDVMKEASRSIVSNLYALHRKIKYGETTPRNWSIYVTDVIEKFKVSIVKNIQASLKASLNVLREAESCPLFQVDVTLSDEDSIIFTPEPSEIMDLLRKFIPITNDEIYGIDEFSRVLKFGTGGQNDENFIDSNEYINSLRVKIET
;
A
#
# COMPACT_ATOMS: atom_id res chain seq x y z
N LYS A 1 -10.28 68.72 -40.40
CA LYS A 1 -11.34 68.17 -39.51
C LYS A 1 -11.04 66.72 -39.06
N ILE A 2 -10.71 65.81 -39.98
CA ILE A 2 -10.39 64.40 -39.67
C ILE A 2 -9.19 64.27 -38.71
N PHE A 3 -8.10 64.99 -38.96
CA PHE A 3 -6.90 64.98 -38.11
C PHE A 3 -7.18 65.41 -36.66
N HIS A 4 -8.09 66.36 -36.44
CA HIS A 4 -8.49 66.81 -35.11
C HIS A 4 -9.31 65.74 -34.36
N ARG A 5 -10.21 65.03 -35.08
CA ARG A 5 -10.94 63.89 -34.52
C ARG A 5 -9.99 62.73 -34.17
N TYR A 6 -9.02 62.45 -35.04
CA TYR A 6 -8.00 61.42 -34.78
C TYR A 6 -7.18 61.73 -33.53
N LYS A 7 -6.67 62.96 -33.39
CA LYS A 7 -5.97 63.41 -32.17
C LYS A 7 -6.84 63.29 -30.91
N LYS A 8 -8.13 63.61 -31.00
CA LYS A 8 -9.06 63.50 -29.86
C LYS A 8 -9.29 62.05 -29.44
N ILE A 9 -9.41 61.13 -30.40
CA ILE A 9 -9.54 59.70 -30.14
C ILE A 9 -8.23 59.13 -29.56
N GLN A 10 -7.09 59.49 -30.13
CA GLN A 10 -5.78 59.07 -29.63
C GLN A 10 -5.56 59.51 -28.18
N ALA A 11 -5.90 60.76 -27.84
CA ALA A 11 -5.81 61.26 -26.47
C ALA A 11 -6.77 60.52 -25.52
N ALA A 12 -7.99 60.19 -25.97
CA ALA A 12 -8.95 59.43 -25.18
C ALA A 12 -8.47 57.99 -24.91
N LEU A 13 -7.92 57.31 -25.92
CA LEU A 13 -7.34 55.98 -25.79
C LEU A 13 -6.14 55.98 -24.83
N THR A 14 -5.22 56.92 -25.00
CA THR A 14 -4.05 57.07 -24.11
C THR A 14 -4.49 57.30 -22.65
N LYS A 15 -5.52 58.12 -22.44
CA LYS A 15 -6.08 58.36 -21.11
C LYS A 15 -6.71 57.11 -20.50
N HIS A 16 -7.42 56.32 -21.30
CA HIS A 16 -8.03 55.07 -20.86
C HIS A 16 -6.96 54.04 -20.50
N GLU A 17 -5.94 53.88 -21.32
CA GLU A 17 -4.79 53.00 -21.08
C GLU A 17 -4.04 53.36 -19.78
N LEU A 18 -3.75 54.66 -19.57
CA LEU A 18 -3.13 55.14 -18.34
C LEU A 18 -4.02 54.92 -17.11
N ALA A 19 -5.34 55.04 -17.24
CA ALA A 19 -6.27 54.77 -16.14
C ALA A 19 -6.26 53.29 -15.73
N HIS A 20 -6.20 52.38 -16.71
CA HIS A 20 -6.06 50.93 -16.46
C HIS A 20 -4.73 50.60 -15.77
N PHE A 21 -3.61 51.13 -16.28
CA PHE A 21 -2.31 50.94 -15.66
C PHE A 21 -2.28 51.46 -14.21
N THR A 22 -2.82 52.65 -13.96
CA THR A 22 -2.85 53.25 -12.61
C THR A 22 -3.76 52.47 -11.66
N SER A 23 -4.87 51.92 -12.16
CA SER A 23 -5.77 51.07 -11.36
C SER A 23 -5.10 49.76 -10.97
N TRP A 24 -4.41 49.12 -11.93
CA TRP A 24 -3.62 47.91 -11.68
C TRP A 24 -2.46 48.17 -10.71
N GLU A 25 -1.70 49.27 -10.90
CA GLU A 25 -0.53 49.58 -10.06
C GLU A 25 -0.91 49.75 -8.57
N LYS A 26 -2.12 50.22 -8.27
CA LYS A 26 -2.64 50.31 -6.90
C LYS A 26 -2.93 48.96 -6.24
N GLN A 27 -3.17 47.93 -7.04
CA GLN A 27 -3.48 46.57 -6.56
C GLN A 27 -2.22 45.72 -6.39
N VAL A 28 -1.09 46.14 -6.98
CA VAL A 28 0.17 45.41 -6.92
C VAL A 28 0.88 45.65 -5.59
N PRO A 29 1.30 44.58 -4.89
CA PRO A 29 2.05 44.72 -3.65
C PRO A 29 3.43 45.36 -3.90
N THR A 30 3.88 46.19 -2.96
CA THR A 30 5.17 46.88 -3.07
C THR A 30 6.34 45.96 -2.74
N ASP A 31 7.56 46.31 -3.19
CA ASP A 31 8.79 45.57 -2.89
C ASP A 31 8.94 45.22 -1.40
N THR A 32 8.57 46.14 -0.49
CA THR A 32 8.67 45.92 0.97
C THR A 32 7.69 44.89 1.50
N GLN A 33 6.48 44.82 0.95
CA GLN A 33 5.47 43.83 1.32
C GLN A 33 5.90 42.43 0.86
N ILE A 34 6.44 42.33 -0.35
CA ILE A 34 6.88 41.05 -0.89
C ILE A 34 8.13 40.56 -0.17
N LEU A 35 9.07 41.44 0.18
CA LEU A 35 10.23 41.06 0.97
C LEU A 35 9.86 40.46 2.33
N ARG A 36 8.78 40.94 2.97
CA ARG A 36 8.26 40.32 4.21
C ARG A 36 7.71 38.92 3.95
N ILE A 37 6.94 38.73 2.88
CA ILE A 37 6.42 37.41 2.50
C ILE A 37 7.56 36.44 2.17
N LEU A 38 8.65 36.92 1.56
CA LEU A 38 9.81 36.09 1.24
C LEU A 38 10.64 35.67 2.46
N GLN A 39 10.41 36.28 3.63
CA GLN A 39 10.98 35.86 4.91
C GLN A 39 10.18 34.74 5.57
N GLU A 40 8.96 34.46 5.09
CA GLU A 40 8.17 33.34 5.59
C GLU A 40 8.75 31.99 5.11
N PRO A 41 8.50 30.90 5.87
CA PRO A 41 8.88 29.56 5.44
C PRO A 41 8.18 29.21 4.13
N VAL A 42 8.82 28.35 3.35
CA VAL A 42 8.35 27.98 2.01
C VAL A 42 7.12 27.05 2.06
N ILE A 43 6.98 26.26 3.12
CA ILE A 43 5.92 25.29 3.32
C ILE A 43 5.21 25.59 4.64
N LYS A 44 3.92 25.27 4.72
CA LYS A 44 3.15 25.23 5.97
C LYS A 44 2.33 23.95 6.03
N PHE A 45 2.14 23.42 7.24
CA PHE A 45 1.12 22.42 7.49
C PHE A 45 -0.25 23.11 7.50
N LEU A 46 -1.27 22.41 7.02
CA LEU A 46 -2.65 22.89 7.08
C LEU A 46 -3.13 22.95 8.54
N PRO A 47 -4.07 23.86 8.88
CA PRO A 47 -4.66 23.87 10.21
C PRO A 47 -5.57 22.65 10.41
N PRO A 48 -5.87 22.29 11.68
CA PRO A 48 -6.79 21.20 11.99
C PRO A 48 -8.14 21.39 11.28
N PRO A 49 -8.76 20.32 10.75
CA PRO A 49 -8.48 18.90 10.97
C PRO A 49 -7.42 18.27 10.04
N GLU A 50 -6.84 19.03 9.12
CA GLU A 50 -5.91 18.55 8.08
C GLU A 50 -4.43 18.79 8.42
N ASP A 51 -4.07 18.71 9.71
CA ASP A 51 -2.73 19.00 10.24
C ASP A 51 -1.59 18.18 9.60
N SER A 52 -1.96 17.10 8.91
CA SER A 52 -1.07 16.15 8.30
C SER A 52 -0.67 16.53 6.88
N PHE A 53 -1.35 17.49 6.23
CA PHE A 53 -1.11 17.87 4.84
C PHE A 53 -0.24 19.12 4.72
N LEU A 54 0.59 19.13 3.67
CA LEU A 54 1.50 20.23 3.34
C LEU A 54 0.88 21.15 2.29
N THR A 55 1.08 22.46 2.46
CA THR A 55 0.76 23.46 1.44
C THR A 55 1.92 24.41 1.22
N VAL A 56 2.01 24.96 0.02
CA VAL A 56 2.99 25.98 -0.31
C VAL A 56 2.58 27.27 0.38
N ASN A 57 3.49 27.87 1.15
CA ASN A 57 3.24 29.13 1.82
C ASN A 57 3.65 30.31 0.92
N LEU A 58 3.03 30.38 -0.26
CA LEU A 58 3.10 31.50 -1.19
C LEU A 58 1.85 31.50 -2.05
N ASP A 59 1.15 32.64 -2.09
CA ASP A 59 0.01 32.82 -2.98
C ASP A 59 0.48 32.97 -4.43
N LEU A 60 -0.23 32.30 -5.35
CA LEU A 60 0.02 32.36 -6.78
C LEU A 60 -0.13 33.78 -7.32
N SER A 61 -1.01 34.58 -6.69
CA SER A 61 -1.23 35.99 -7.04
C SER A 61 0.07 36.82 -7.04
N TYR A 62 1.04 36.51 -6.18
CA TYR A 62 2.33 37.21 -6.15
C TYR A 62 3.20 36.92 -7.37
N ILE A 63 3.22 35.67 -7.84
CA ILE A 63 3.98 35.27 -9.04
C ILE A 63 3.32 35.86 -10.28
N GLU A 64 1.99 35.90 -10.31
CA GLU A 64 1.21 36.52 -11.40
C GLU A 64 1.41 38.04 -11.45
N ASN A 65 1.38 38.71 -10.29
CA ASN A 65 1.65 40.15 -10.19
C ASN A 65 3.06 40.50 -10.67
N MET A 66 4.08 39.72 -10.29
CA MET A 66 5.45 39.94 -10.79
C MET A 66 5.57 39.71 -12.30
N ARG A 67 4.83 38.75 -12.86
CA ARG A 67 4.77 38.54 -14.31
C ARG A 67 4.12 39.74 -15.01
N ALA A 68 3.00 40.21 -14.50
CA ALA A 68 2.29 41.37 -15.04
C ALA A 68 3.20 42.62 -15.03
N VAL A 69 4.02 42.84 -14.00
CA VAL A 69 5.01 43.94 -13.99
C VAL A 69 5.99 43.82 -15.16
N MET A 70 6.47 42.61 -15.49
CA MET A 70 7.37 42.42 -16.64
C MET A 70 6.66 42.70 -17.97
N GLU A 71 5.39 42.31 -18.10
CA GLU A 71 4.58 42.56 -19.29
C GLU A 71 4.33 44.07 -19.48
N TRP A 72 3.97 44.79 -18.42
CA TRP A 72 3.85 46.25 -18.45
C TRP A 72 5.16 46.95 -18.82
N LYS A 73 6.28 46.44 -18.31
CA LYS A 73 7.61 46.96 -18.67
C LYS A 73 7.95 46.74 -20.15
N GLN A 74 7.57 45.61 -20.74
CA GLN A 74 7.71 45.38 -22.18
C GLN A 74 6.88 46.36 -23.00
N LEU A 75 5.72 46.76 -22.47
CA LEU A 75 4.85 47.81 -23.04
C LEU A 75 5.37 49.24 -22.78
N LYS A 76 6.58 49.40 -22.22
CA LYS A 76 7.22 50.69 -21.87
C LYS A 76 6.51 51.47 -20.75
N TYR A 77 5.71 50.80 -19.94
CA TYR A 77 5.17 51.34 -18.70
C TYR A 77 6.10 50.96 -17.53
N ASP A 78 6.69 51.96 -16.89
CA ASP A 78 7.50 51.75 -15.69
C ASP A 78 6.62 51.83 -14.45
N SER A 79 6.52 50.72 -13.71
CA SER A 79 5.89 50.72 -12.38
C SER A 79 6.86 51.24 -11.33
N LYS A 80 6.34 52.05 -10.40
CA LYS A 80 7.07 52.53 -9.22
C LYS A 80 7.04 51.51 -8.08
N CYS A 81 6.16 50.52 -8.15
CA CYS A 81 5.90 49.57 -7.06
C CYS A 81 6.94 48.44 -7.00
N MET A 82 7.55 48.05 -8.12
CA MET A 82 8.57 47.01 -8.17
C MET A 82 9.82 47.38 -8.96
N THR A 83 10.98 47.19 -8.34
CA THR A 83 12.27 47.49 -8.96
C THR A 83 12.72 46.41 -9.96
N SER A 84 13.44 46.82 -11.01
CA SER A 84 14.03 45.90 -12.00
C SER A 84 14.95 44.83 -11.39
N LYS A 85 15.65 45.17 -10.30
CA LYS A 85 16.49 44.24 -9.53
C LYS A 85 15.66 43.15 -8.84
N PHE A 86 14.45 43.48 -8.41
CA PHE A 86 13.55 42.52 -7.77
C PHE A 86 12.96 41.54 -8.79
N LEU A 87 12.62 42.01 -9.99
CA LEU A 87 12.13 41.16 -11.09
C LEU A 87 13.13 40.08 -11.51
N LEU A 88 14.44 40.31 -11.36
CA LEU A 88 15.46 39.29 -11.62
C LEU A 88 15.36 38.09 -10.65
N LYS A 89 14.77 38.28 -9.45
CA LYS A 89 14.54 37.21 -8.47
C LYS A 89 13.28 36.38 -8.78
N LEU A 90 12.44 36.79 -9.74
CA LEU A 90 11.22 36.07 -10.10
C LEU A 90 11.50 34.66 -10.63
N ALA A 91 12.47 34.53 -11.54
CA ALA A 91 12.80 33.24 -12.16
C ALA A 91 13.19 32.15 -11.11
N PRO A 92 14.13 32.41 -10.19
CA PRO A 92 14.47 31.43 -9.15
C PRO A 92 13.31 31.17 -8.17
N ILE A 93 12.53 32.19 -7.80
CA ILE A 93 11.36 32.01 -6.91
C ILE A 93 10.30 31.11 -7.59
N ARG A 94 10.01 31.35 -8.87
CA ARG A 94 9.06 30.53 -9.64
C ARG A 94 9.56 29.08 -9.76
N ALA A 95 10.84 28.87 -10.04
CA ALA A 95 11.42 27.53 -10.10
C ALA A 95 11.30 26.79 -8.76
N ARG A 96 11.57 27.48 -7.64
CA ARG A 96 11.38 26.94 -6.28
C ARG A 96 9.91 26.61 -6.02
N TYR A 97 8.99 27.50 -6.37
CA TYR A 97 7.56 27.30 -6.17
C TYR A 97 7.06 26.01 -6.82
N VAL A 98 7.42 25.75 -8.08
CA VAL A 98 7.04 24.52 -8.80
C VAL A 98 7.60 23.28 -8.10
N LYS A 99 8.88 23.31 -7.71
CA LYS A 99 9.54 22.20 -7.01
C LYS A 99 8.86 21.86 -5.69
N ILE A 100 8.64 22.87 -4.85
CA ILE A 100 8.01 22.71 -3.53
C ILE A 100 6.55 22.29 -3.66
N ARG A 101 5.81 22.85 -4.62
CA ARG A 101 4.45 22.40 -4.92
C ARG A 101 4.41 20.91 -5.24
N TYR A 102 5.31 20.44 -6.10
CA TYR A 102 5.42 19.02 -6.43
C TYR A 102 5.70 18.15 -5.20
N LEU A 103 6.57 18.60 -4.29
CA LEU A 103 6.84 17.90 -3.02
C LEU A 103 5.59 17.79 -2.15
N CYS A 104 4.84 18.89 -1.99
CA CYS A 104 3.59 18.90 -1.22
C CYS A 104 2.55 17.97 -1.86
N GLU A 105 2.38 18.03 -3.18
CA GLU A 105 1.46 17.14 -3.92
C GLU A 105 1.86 15.67 -3.76
N LEU A 106 3.15 15.35 -3.90
CA LEU A 106 3.67 13.99 -3.75
C LEU A 106 3.41 13.46 -2.33
N TYR A 107 3.82 14.20 -1.30
CA TYR A 107 3.62 13.79 0.10
C TYR A 107 2.14 13.64 0.44
N ASN A 108 1.30 14.63 0.08
CA ASN A 108 -0.13 14.58 0.34
C ASN A 108 -0.80 13.41 -0.40
N SER A 109 -0.34 13.08 -1.62
CA SER A 109 -0.87 11.94 -2.36
C SER A 109 -0.55 10.60 -1.69
N ILE A 110 0.61 10.48 -1.04
CA ILE A 110 0.99 9.27 -0.29
C ILE A 110 0.09 9.15 0.93
N VAL A 111 -0.01 10.20 1.75
CA VAL A 111 -0.82 10.20 2.97
C VAL A 111 -2.29 9.93 2.66
N LYS A 112 -2.86 10.53 1.61
CA LYS A 112 -4.25 10.29 1.17
C LYS A 112 -4.51 8.86 0.69
N ARG A 113 -3.49 8.15 0.19
CA ARG A 113 -3.64 6.80 -0.34
C ARG A 113 -3.54 5.74 0.75
N LEU A 114 -3.00 6.06 1.92
CA LEU A 114 -2.88 5.11 3.02
C LEU A 114 -4.24 4.94 3.71
N SER A 115 -4.60 3.70 3.98
CA SER A 115 -5.71 3.35 4.86
C SER A 115 -5.36 3.61 6.32
N GLU A 116 -6.36 3.69 7.21
CA GLU A 116 -6.13 3.91 8.64
C GLU A 116 -5.18 2.88 9.27
N LYS A 117 -5.31 1.60 8.89
CA LYS A 117 -4.43 0.52 9.34
C LYS A 117 -2.98 0.74 8.88
N GLU A 118 -2.79 1.16 7.62
CA GLU A 118 -1.47 1.45 7.07
C GLU A 118 -0.83 2.69 7.71
N ILE A 119 -1.64 3.73 7.99
CA ILE A 119 -1.18 4.95 8.68
C ILE A 119 -0.61 4.59 10.05
N LEU A 120 -1.29 3.73 10.81
CA LEU A 120 -0.86 3.30 12.14
C LEU A 120 0.44 2.48 12.14
N LEU A 121 0.69 1.69 11.09
CA LEU A 121 1.92 0.91 10.95
C LEU A 121 3.09 1.75 10.43
N LEU A 122 2.80 2.73 9.59
CA LEU A 122 3.80 3.62 8.99
C LEU A 122 3.96 4.95 9.74
N GLU A 123 3.29 5.10 10.88
CA GLU A 123 3.22 6.32 11.68
C GLU A 123 4.60 6.92 11.93
N ASN A 124 5.58 6.11 12.36
CA ASN A 124 6.93 6.60 12.60
C ASN A 124 7.63 7.07 11.32
N SER A 125 7.45 6.35 10.21
CA SER A 125 8.06 6.75 8.94
C SER A 125 7.46 8.06 8.42
N ILE A 126 6.16 8.27 8.63
CA ILE A 126 5.49 9.54 8.34
C ILE A 126 5.99 10.64 9.27
N ASN A 127 6.10 10.35 10.58
CA ASN A 127 6.54 11.31 11.59
C ASN A 127 8.01 11.71 11.43
N GLU A 128 8.90 10.80 11.01
CA GLU A 128 10.28 11.14 10.64
C GLU A 128 10.31 12.19 9.53
N VAL A 129 9.54 11.98 8.45
CA VAL A 129 9.44 12.95 7.34
C VAL A 129 8.87 14.27 7.85
N LYS A 130 7.81 14.24 8.65
CA LYS A 130 7.22 15.45 9.24
C LYS A 130 8.24 16.20 10.10
N ASN A 131 8.96 15.52 10.98
CA ASN A 131 9.94 16.10 11.88
C ASN A 131 11.13 16.71 11.12
N LEU A 132 11.60 16.04 10.05
CA LEU A 132 12.64 16.58 9.17
C LEU A 132 12.19 17.86 8.47
N ILE A 133 10.94 17.93 8.03
CA ILE A 133 10.37 19.15 7.44
C ILE A 133 10.27 20.24 8.50
N ILE A 134 9.65 19.96 9.65
CA ILE A 134 9.43 20.91 10.75
C ILE A 134 10.76 21.51 11.24
N ALA A 135 11.79 20.69 11.45
CA ALA A 135 13.10 21.15 11.93
C ALA A 135 13.84 22.07 10.95
N ALA A 136 13.50 21.98 9.66
CA ALA A 136 14.09 22.78 8.59
C ALA A 136 13.24 24.00 8.19
N LEU A 137 11.95 24.05 8.56
CA LEU A 137 11.04 25.18 8.25
C LEU A 137 11.61 26.56 8.65
N PRO A 138 12.17 26.79 9.85
CA PRO A 138 12.66 28.11 10.24
C PRO A 138 13.84 28.61 9.40
N ARG A 139 14.57 27.70 8.75
CA ARG A 139 15.77 27.99 7.94
C ARG A 139 15.47 28.01 6.44
N CYS A 140 14.32 27.49 6.03
CA CYS A 140 13.90 27.34 4.64
C CYS A 140 12.84 28.40 4.29
N THR A 141 13.29 29.63 4.06
CA THR A 141 12.45 30.75 3.58
C THR A 141 12.64 30.96 2.08
N TRP A 142 11.72 31.68 1.43
CA TRP A 142 11.81 31.95 -0.01
C TRP A 142 13.04 32.77 -0.42
N SER A 143 13.62 33.51 0.53
CA SER A 143 14.79 34.35 0.35
C SER A 143 16.13 33.60 0.49
N THR A 144 16.16 32.42 1.12
CA THR A 144 17.39 31.65 1.35
C THR A 144 17.90 31.01 0.06
N GLU A 145 19.23 30.99 -0.17
CA GLU A 145 19.84 30.32 -1.33
C GLU A 145 19.94 28.80 -1.17
N ASN A 146 20.05 28.31 0.06
CA ASN A 146 20.26 26.89 0.36
C ASN A 146 18.98 26.02 0.32
N VAL A 147 17.84 26.58 -0.13
CA VAL A 147 16.55 25.87 -0.22
C VAL A 147 16.65 24.64 -1.11
N GLU A 148 17.51 24.66 -2.11
CA GLU A 148 17.62 23.56 -3.08
C GLU A 148 18.22 22.29 -2.47
N LYS A 149 19.21 22.40 -1.57
CA LYS A 149 19.76 21.25 -0.86
C LYS A 149 18.73 20.63 0.09
N ILE A 150 18.04 21.48 0.86
CA ILE A 150 16.96 21.07 1.77
C ILE A 150 15.84 20.39 0.99
N TYR A 151 15.47 20.94 -0.16
CA TYR A 151 14.48 20.34 -1.06
C TYR A 151 14.89 18.94 -1.52
N THR A 152 16.14 18.75 -1.95
CA THR A 152 16.61 17.42 -2.40
C THR A 152 16.57 16.38 -1.28
N GLU A 153 16.86 16.79 -0.05
CA GLU A 153 16.79 15.93 1.13
C GLU A 153 15.34 15.57 1.48
N TRP A 154 14.43 16.55 1.49
CA TRP A 154 13.00 16.29 1.69
C TRP A 154 12.44 15.37 0.61
N LEU A 155 12.76 15.63 -0.66
CA LEU A 155 12.31 14.81 -1.78
C LEU A 155 12.80 13.37 -1.64
N ARG A 156 14.06 13.16 -1.27
CA ARG A 156 14.61 11.82 -1.04
C ARG A 156 13.82 11.07 0.04
N ASN A 157 13.54 11.70 1.17
CA ASN A 157 12.80 11.07 2.27
C ASN A 157 11.34 10.78 1.90
N VAL A 158 10.69 11.69 1.16
CA VAL A 158 9.32 11.47 0.64
C VAL A 158 9.30 10.32 -0.37
N VAL A 159 10.32 10.18 -1.22
CA VAL A 159 10.44 9.04 -2.16
C VAL A 159 10.65 7.72 -1.41
N ILE A 160 11.48 7.70 -0.37
CA ILE A 160 11.65 6.51 0.49
C ILE A 160 10.30 6.11 1.13
N LEU A 161 9.54 7.09 1.66
CA LEU A 161 8.22 6.85 2.23
C LEU A 161 7.24 6.29 1.18
N ARG A 162 7.29 6.80 -0.05
CA ARG A 162 6.50 6.27 -1.18
C ARG A 162 6.84 4.82 -1.45
N ASP A 163 8.12 4.49 -1.58
CA ASP A 163 8.57 3.15 -1.93
C ASP A 163 8.21 2.14 -0.83
N LEU A 164 8.28 2.58 0.43
CA LEU A 164 7.84 1.81 1.58
C LEU A 164 6.32 1.57 1.54
N SER A 165 5.51 2.61 1.28
CA SER A 165 4.05 2.48 1.13
C SER A 165 3.67 1.53 -0.01
N VAL A 166 4.33 1.63 -1.17
CA VAL A 166 4.08 0.75 -2.32
C VAL A 166 4.46 -0.69 -1.99
N ALA A 167 5.62 -0.90 -1.35
CA ALA A 167 6.03 -2.22 -0.91
C ALA A 167 5.05 -2.84 0.10
N PHE A 168 4.55 -2.04 1.05
CA PHE A 168 3.55 -2.49 2.02
C PHE A 168 2.30 -2.99 1.31
N LYS A 169 1.71 -2.17 0.42
CA LYS A 169 0.52 -2.55 -0.35
C LYS A 169 0.71 -3.80 -1.19
N SER A 170 1.87 -3.94 -1.83
CA SER A 170 2.18 -5.12 -2.62
C SER A 170 2.25 -6.39 -1.76
N LEU A 171 2.87 -6.31 -0.58
CA LEU A 171 3.01 -7.44 0.33
C LEU A 171 1.68 -7.81 0.99
N ASP A 172 0.89 -6.81 1.41
CA ASP A 172 -0.46 -7.00 1.95
C ASP A 172 -1.40 -7.63 0.90
N GLY A 173 -1.34 -7.13 -0.35
CA GLY A 173 -2.08 -7.73 -1.47
C GLY A 173 -1.64 -9.17 -1.78
N ASN A 174 -0.36 -9.51 -1.61
CA ASN A 174 0.11 -10.89 -1.74
C ASN A 174 -0.42 -11.80 -0.62
N ILE A 175 -0.56 -11.28 0.61
CA ILE A 175 -1.18 -11.99 1.73
C ILE A 175 -2.65 -12.27 1.43
N ASP A 176 -3.40 -11.26 0.97
CA ASP A 176 -4.80 -11.44 0.61
C ASP A 176 -4.95 -12.43 -0.57
N SER A 177 -4.09 -12.36 -1.59
CA SER A 177 -4.09 -13.32 -2.69
C SER A 177 -3.77 -14.75 -2.23
N ALA A 178 -2.86 -14.93 -1.28
CA ALA A 178 -2.56 -16.24 -0.70
C ALA A 178 -3.75 -16.78 0.10
N CYS A 179 -4.44 -15.92 0.87
CA CYS A 179 -5.70 -16.28 1.54
C CYS A 179 -6.79 -16.70 0.54
N GLU A 180 -6.91 -16.02 -0.61
CA GLU A 180 -7.84 -16.46 -1.66
C GLU A 180 -7.45 -17.81 -2.28
N LYS A 181 -6.15 -18.07 -2.50
CA LYS A 181 -5.68 -19.37 -3.00
C LYS A 181 -6.04 -20.49 -2.03
N LEU A 182 -5.89 -20.25 -0.72
CA LEU A 182 -6.34 -21.19 0.32
C LEU A 182 -7.83 -21.50 0.21
N GLN A 183 -8.67 -20.48 0.01
CA GLN A 183 -10.13 -20.67 -0.14
C GLN A 183 -10.50 -21.52 -1.37
N LYS A 184 -9.71 -21.41 -2.46
CA LYS A 184 -9.98 -22.07 -3.75
C LYS A 184 -9.36 -23.46 -3.90
N ALA A 185 -8.42 -23.84 -3.03
CA ALA A 185 -7.75 -25.15 -3.07
C ALA A 185 -8.65 -26.29 -2.55
N LEU A 186 -9.69 -26.63 -3.31
CA LEU A 186 -10.69 -27.63 -2.91
C LEU A 186 -10.06 -28.99 -2.65
N LEU A 187 -10.41 -29.61 -1.52
CA LEU A 187 -9.94 -30.96 -1.18
C LEU A 187 -10.53 -32.05 -2.07
N MET A 188 -11.74 -31.82 -2.56
CA MET A 188 -12.42 -32.68 -3.51
C MET A 188 -12.75 -31.87 -4.75
N LYS A 189 -12.10 -32.20 -5.85
CA LYS A 189 -12.42 -31.65 -7.17
C LYS A 189 -13.50 -32.52 -7.82
N ASN A 190 -14.50 -31.88 -8.46
CA ASN A 190 -15.50 -32.61 -9.25
C ASN A 190 -14.81 -33.18 -10.51
N THR A 191 -14.25 -34.36 -10.37
CA THR A 191 -13.69 -35.11 -11.49
C THR A 191 -14.81 -36.00 -12.02
N LYS A 192 -15.31 -35.67 -13.21
CA LYS A 192 -16.31 -36.47 -13.94
C LYS A 192 -15.66 -37.74 -14.49
N ILE A 193 -15.09 -38.57 -13.63
CA ILE A 193 -14.38 -39.78 -14.04
C ILE A 193 -15.16 -40.97 -13.51
N PHE A 194 -15.64 -41.78 -14.45
CA PHE A 194 -16.31 -43.04 -14.17
C PHE A 194 -15.26 -44.04 -13.68
N HIS A 195 -15.24 -44.31 -12.38
CA HIS A 195 -14.34 -45.30 -11.81
C HIS A 195 -15.09 -46.62 -11.59
N GLN A 196 -14.52 -47.70 -12.12
CA GLN A 196 -15.09 -49.04 -11.97
C GLN A 196 -14.71 -49.66 -10.62
N ASN A 197 -13.54 -49.30 -10.07
CA ASN A 197 -13.02 -49.86 -8.82
C ASN A 197 -12.89 -48.80 -7.71
N PHE A 198 -13.15 -49.22 -6.47
CA PHE A 198 -13.04 -48.39 -5.27
C PHE A 198 -11.60 -47.92 -5.00
N ASP A 199 -10.60 -48.73 -5.32
CA ASP A 199 -9.18 -48.39 -5.14
C ASP A 199 -8.74 -47.21 -6.03
N ASP A 200 -9.23 -47.14 -7.28
CA ASP A 200 -8.90 -46.05 -8.21
C ASP A 200 -9.41 -44.68 -7.70
N ILE A 201 -10.56 -44.68 -7.03
CA ILE A 201 -11.15 -43.47 -6.42
C ILE A 201 -10.36 -43.06 -5.20
N LYS A 202 -9.94 -44.02 -4.38
CA LYS A 202 -9.12 -43.77 -3.21
C LYS A 202 -7.81 -43.12 -3.62
N ASP A 203 -7.11 -43.67 -4.62
CA ASP A 203 -5.85 -43.13 -5.12
C ASP A 203 -6.02 -41.72 -5.70
N LEU A 204 -7.11 -41.48 -6.44
CA LEU A 204 -7.40 -40.16 -7.01
C LEU A 204 -7.76 -39.12 -5.95
N LEU A 205 -8.53 -39.51 -4.93
CA LEU A 205 -8.88 -38.62 -3.82
C LEU A 205 -7.63 -38.31 -2.97
N GLU A 206 -6.76 -39.29 -2.72
CA GLU A 206 -5.48 -39.08 -2.05
C GLU A 206 -4.56 -38.16 -2.85
N ALA A 207 -4.47 -38.35 -4.18
CA ALA A 207 -3.69 -37.47 -5.06
C ALA A 207 -4.22 -36.03 -5.05
N ASN A 208 -5.55 -35.84 -5.17
CA ASN A 208 -6.18 -34.52 -5.10
C ASN A 208 -5.99 -33.86 -3.73
N LYS A 209 -6.11 -34.62 -2.64
CA LYS A 209 -5.85 -34.12 -1.29
C LYS A 209 -4.41 -33.66 -1.16
N ASN A 210 -3.45 -34.45 -1.62
CA ASN A 210 -2.03 -34.10 -1.55
C ASN A 210 -1.70 -32.86 -2.38
N GLU A 211 -2.24 -32.76 -3.61
CA GLU A 211 -2.08 -31.56 -4.45
C GLU A 211 -2.66 -30.31 -3.77
N SER A 212 -3.87 -30.40 -3.22
CA SER A 212 -4.50 -29.29 -2.51
C SER A 212 -3.75 -28.92 -1.23
N LEU A 213 -3.26 -29.91 -0.47
CA LEU A 213 -2.43 -29.68 0.70
C LEU A 213 -1.13 -28.96 0.35
N ASP A 214 -0.48 -29.30 -0.77
CA ASP A 214 0.74 -28.63 -1.21
C ASP A 214 0.48 -27.17 -1.58
N VAL A 215 -0.63 -26.88 -2.27
CA VAL A 215 -1.07 -25.51 -2.56
C VAL A 215 -1.34 -24.74 -1.26
N MET A 216 -1.99 -25.38 -0.28
CA MET A 216 -2.28 -24.74 1.00
C MET A 216 -1.01 -24.47 1.82
N LYS A 217 -0.05 -25.41 1.83
CA LYS A 217 1.25 -25.21 2.47
C LYS A 217 2.04 -24.08 1.81
N GLU A 218 2.06 -24.02 0.48
CA GLU A 218 2.72 -22.95 -0.27
C GLU A 218 2.08 -21.58 0.03
N ALA A 219 0.75 -21.50 0.02
CA ALA A 219 0.05 -20.27 0.36
C ALA A 219 0.31 -19.82 1.80
N SER A 220 0.35 -20.75 2.75
CA SER A 220 0.68 -20.44 4.15
C SER A 220 2.13 -19.93 4.29
N ARG A 221 3.12 -20.59 3.66
CA ARG A 221 4.51 -20.11 3.61
C ARG A 221 4.62 -18.72 3.01
N SER A 222 3.88 -18.46 1.94
CA SER A 222 3.82 -17.14 1.31
C SER A 222 3.30 -16.08 2.28
N ILE A 223 2.24 -16.35 3.05
CA ILE A 223 1.71 -15.41 4.05
C ILE A 223 2.79 -15.09 5.09
N VAL A 224 3.39 -16.12 5.68
CA VAL A 224 4.41 -15.97 6.74
C VAL A 224 5.64 -15.22 6.20
N SER A 225 6.13 -15.56 5.01
CA SER A 225 7.26 -14.88 4.36
C SER A 225 6.95 -13.40 4.07
N ASN A 226 5.74 -13.08 3.60
CA ASN A 226 5.33 -11.70 3.36
C ASN A 226 5.22 -10.90 4.67
N LEU A 227 4.73 -11.52 5.77
CA LEU A 227 4.72 -10.92 7.10
C LEU A 227 6.13 -10.62 7.60
N TYR A 228 7.09 -11.53 7.42
CA TYR A 228 8.50 -11.27 7.73
C TYR A 228 9.09 -10.12 6.90
N ALA A 229 8.79 -10.09 5.60
CA ALA A 229 9.25 -9.02 4.72
C ALA A 229 8.66 -7.65 5.11
N LEU A 230 7.39 -7.62 5.55
CA LEU A 230 6.74 -6.43 6.09
C LEU A 230 7.41 -5.98 7.40
N HIS A 231 7.59 -6.90 8.34
CA HIS A 231 8.24 -6.64 9.62
C HIS A 231 9.62 -5.99 9.44
N ARG A 232 10.44 -6.51 8.52
CA ARG A 232 11.79 -5.96 8.24
C ARG A 232 11.77 -4.54 7.69
N LYS A 233 10.68 -4.11 7.05
CA LYS A 233 10.55 -2.77 6.46
C LYS A 233 9.93 -1.76 7.41
N ILE A 234 9.26 -2.20 8.47
CA ILE A 234 8.63 -1.32 9.45
C ILE A 234 9.70 -0.78 10.41
N LYS A 235 9.65 0.52 10.65
CA LYS A 235 10.45 1.17 11.69
C LYS A 235 9.67 1.18 13.00
N TYR A 236 10.21 0.53 14.02
CA TYR A 236 9.58 0.47 15.34
C TYR A 236 9.73 1.77 16.11
N GLY A 237 8.67 2.10 16.83
CA GLY A 237 8.54 3.24 17.74
C GLY A 237 7.61 2.84 18.88
N GLU A 238 7.11 3.79 19.66
CA GLU A 238 6.40 3.46 20.91
C GLU A 238 5.04 2.75 20.69
N THR A 239 4.29 3.15 19.66
CA THR A 239 2.94 2.61 19.35
C THR A 239 2.95 1.48 18.31
N THR A 240 4.00 1.41 17.50
CA THR A 240 4.13 0.48 16.36
C THR A 240 4.09 -1.00 16.72
N PRO A 241 4.70 -1.48 17.82
CA PRO A 241 4.64 -2.89 18.22
C PRO A 241 3.19 -3.35 18.52
N ARG A 242 2.39 -2.46 19.13
CA ARG A 242 0.96 -2.71 19.39
C ARG A 242 0.16 -2.76 18.09
N ASN A 243 0.35 -1.78 17.22
CA ASN A 243 -0.34 -1.73 15.92
C ASN A 243 0.04 -2.92 15.03
N TRP A 244 1.31 -3.35 15.08
CA TRP A 244 1.79 -4.55 14.40
C TRP A 244 1.08 -5.82 14.92
N SER A 245 0.97 -5.97 16.24
CA SER A 245 0.27 -7.10 16.85
C SER A 245 -1.20 -7.17 16.44
N ILE A 246 -1.88 -6.01 16.36
CA ILE A 246 -3.26 -5.91 15.87
C ILE A 246 -3.36 -6.34 14.40
N TYR A 247 -2.45 -5.84 13.55
CA TYR A 247 -2.42 -6.19 12.13
C TYR A 247 -2.15 -7.69 11.91
N VAL A 248 -1.17 -8.28 12.59
CA VAL A 248 -0.89 -9.72 12.49
C VAL A 248 -2.08 -10.55 12.98
N THR A 249 -2.78 -10.10 14.01
CA THR A 249 -3.99 -10.78 14.50
C THR A 249 -5.11 -10.78 13.45
N ASP A 250 -5.33 -9.65 12.76
CA ASP A 250 -6.28 -9.54 11.64
C ASP A 250 -5.91 -10.47 10.48
N VAL A 251 -4.61 -10.60 10.15
CA VAL A 251 -4.12 -11.54 9.14
C VAL A 251 -4.36 -12.99 9.57
N ILE A 252 -4.12 -13.34 10.83
CA ILE A 252 -4.39 -14.68 11.37
C ILE A 252 -5.89 -15.00 11.31
N GLU A 253 -6.75 -14.03 11.61
CA GLU A 253 -8.20 -14.20 11.51
C GLU A 253 -8.63 -14.43 10.05
N LYS A 254 -8.13 -13.62 9.11
CA LYS A 254 -8.34 -13.83 7.67
C LYS A 254 -7.88 -15.22 7.21
N PHE A 255 -6.75 -15.69 7.70
CA PHE A 255 -6.23 -17.03 7.42
C PHE A 255 -7.18 -18.12 7.94
N LYS A 256 -7.62 -18.04 9.20
CA LYS A 256 -8.58 -18.99 9.80
C LYS A 256 -9.91 -19.02 9.03
N VAL A 257 -10.46 -17.85 8.71
CA VAL A 257 -11.70 -17.75 7.92
C VAL A 257 -11.51 -18.36 6.54
N SER A 258 -10.33 -18.22 5.94
CA SER A 258 -10.01 -18.81 4.63
C SER A 258 -9.99 -20.34 4.67
N ILE A 259 -9.45 -20.93 5.74
CA ILE A 259 -9.51 -22.39 5.96
C ILE A 259 -10.96 -22.85 6.16
N VAL A 260 -11.74 -22.17 6.99
CA VAL A 260 -13.15 -22.54 7.21
C VAL A 260 -13.95 -22.49 5.90
N LYS A 261 -13.74 -21.45 5.09
CA LYS A 261 -14.37 -21.34 3.76
C LYS A 261 -13.92 -22.44 2.81
N ASN A 262 -12.64 -22.81 2.83
CA ASN A 262 -12.13 -23.93 2.06
C ASN A 262 -12.83 -25.25 2.42
N ILE A 263 -12.95 -25.54 3.72
CA ILE A 263 -13.64 -26.74 4.22
C ILE A 263 -15.11 -26.73 3.79
N GLN A 264 -15.81 -25.61 3.97
CA GLN A 264 -17.20 -25.47 3.54
C GLN A 264 -17.38 -25.65 2.03
N ALA A 265 -16.48 -25.08 1.23
CA ALA A 265 -16.52 -25.20 -0.23
C ALA A 265 -16.22 -26.64 -0.68
N SER A 266 -15.25 -27.29 -0.05
CA SER A 266 -14.92 -28.70 -0.30
C SER A 266 -16.10 -29.61 0.04
N LEU A 267 -16.72 -29.45 1.22
CA LEU A 267 -17.90 -30.22 1.61
C LEU A 267 -19.09 -30.02 0.66
N LYS A 268 -19.33 -28.77 0.21
CA LYS A 268 -20.37 -28.48 -0.79
C LYS A 268 -20.07 -29.15 -2.13
N ALA A 269 -18.81 -29.15 -2.58
CA ALA A 269 -18.41 -29.84 -3.79
C ALA A 269 -18.66 -31.36 -3.68
N SER A 270 -18.33 -31.96 -2.53
CA SER A 270 -18.59 -33.37 -2.25
C SER A 270 -20.09 -33.70 -2.25
N LEU A 271 -20.92 -32.87 -1.60
CA LEU A 271 -22.37 -33.04 -1.60
C LEU A 271 -22.97 -32.95 -3.01
N ASN A 272 -22.44 -32.05 -3.85
CA ASN A 272 -22.88 -31.93 -5.23
C ASN A 272 -22.50 -33.16 -6.06
N VAL A 273 -21.29 -33.71 -5.86
CA VAL A 273 -20.86 -34.98 -6.48
C VAL A 273 -21.80 -36.12 -6.07
N LEU A 274 -22.14 -36.23 -4.78
CA LEU A 274 -23.08 -37.24 -4.28
C LEU A 274 -24.51 -37.04 -4.83
N ARG A 275 -24.93 -35.80 -5.10
CA ARG A 275 -26.25 -35.49 -5.66
C ARG A 275 -26.33 -35.76 -7.17
N GLU A 276 -25.24 -35.54 -7.90
CA GLU A 276 -25.13 -35.89 -9.33
C GLU A 276 -24.93 -37.41 -9.56
N ALA A 277 -24.68 -38.18 -8.49
CA ALA A 277 -24.50 -39.62 -8.54
C ALA A 277 -25.68 -40.41 -9.15
N GLU A 278 -26.90 -39.84 -9.11
CA GLU A 278 -28.08 -40.43 -9.78
C GLU A 278 -27.93 -40.47 -11.32
N SER A 279 -27.10 -39.60 -11.90
CA SER A 279 -26.84 -39.53 -13.34
C SER A 279 -25.49 -40.15 -13.75
N CYS A 280 -24.54 -40.27 -12.81
CA CYS A 280 -23.21 -40.84 -13.02
C CYS A 280 -22.82 -41.73 -11.82
N PRO A 281 -22.78 -43.07 -11.96
CA PRO A 281 -22.40 -43.94 -10.84
C PRO A 281 -20.96 -43.66 -10.38
N LEU A 282 -20.76 -43.50 -9.07
CA LEU A 282 -19.46 -43.14 -8.47
C LEU A 282 -18.50 -44.32 -8.38
N PHE A 283 -18.95 -45.49 -7.90
CA PHE A 283 -18.19 -46.75 -7.83
C PHE A 283 -19.13 -47.94 -7.93
N GLN A 284 -18.59 -49.09 -8.34
CA GLN A 284 -19.29 -50.37 -8.31
C GLN A 284 -19.15 -51.00 -6.91
N VAL A 285 -20.26 -51.54 -6.39
CA VAL A 285 -20.27 -52.36 -5.17
C VAL A 285 -20.70 -53.75 -5.58
N ASP A 286 -19.79 -54.70 -5.45
CA ASP A 286 -20.08 -56.11 -5.73
C ASP A 286 -20.69 -56.75 -4.49
N VAL A 287 -21.84 -57.40 -4.68
CA VAL A 287 -22.58 -58.08 -3.62
C VAL A 287 -22.44 -59.59 -3.81
N THR A 288 -21.73 -60.23 -2.90
CA THR A 288 -21.57 -61.68 -2.88
C THR A 288 -22.33 -62.28 -1.69
N LEU A 289 -23.17 -63.27 -1.95
CA LEU A 289 -23.77 -64.11 -0.90
C LEU A 289 -22.74 -65.13 -0.46
N SER A 290 -22.38 -65.12 0.83
CA SER A 290 -21.51 -66.14 1.41
C SER A 290 -22.28 -67.43 1.68
N ASP A 291 -21.56 -68.53 1.88
CA ASP A 291 -22.11 -69.86 2.19
C ASP A 291 -22.91 -69.91 3.52
N GLU A 292 -22.87 -68.85 4.35
CA GLU A 292 -23.58 -68.74 5.64
C GLU A 292 -24.82 -67.81 5.60
N ASP A 293 -25.46 -67.62 4.44
CA ASP A 293 -26.61 -66.70 4.26
C ASP A 293 -26.30 -65.23 4.64
N SER A 294 -25.02 -64.84 4.67
CA SER A 294 -24.60 -63.47 4.93
C SER A 294 -24.26 -62.73 3.63
N ILE A 295 -24.78 -61.51 3.51
CA ILE A 295 -24.54 -60.62 2.36
C ILE A 295 -23.21 -59.89 2.61
N ILE A 296 -22.22 -60.15 1.77
CA ILE A 296 -20.92 -59.46 1.81
C ILE A 296 -20.90 -58.40 0.71
N PHE A 297 -20.60 -57.16 1.10
CA PHE A 297 -20.39 -56.04 0.19
C PHE A 297 -18.91 -55.84 -0.05
N THR A 298 -18.50 -55.70 -1.31
CA THR A 298 -17.13 -55.38 -1.71
C THR A 298 -17.16 -54.08 -2.51
N PRO A 299 -16.73 -52.93 -1.96
CA PRO A 299 -16.16 -52.69 -0.63
C PRO A 299 -17.19 -52.67 0.52
N GLU A 300 -16.71 -52.82 1.76
CA GLU A 300 -17.57 -52.81 2.95
C GLU A 300 -18.01 -51.36 3.29
N PRO A 301 -19.26 -51.11 3.75
CA PRO A 301 -19.73 -49.76 4.09
C PRO A 301 -18.87 -49.04 5.15
N SER A 302 -18.23 -49.80 6.04
CA SER A 302 -17.25 -49.33 7.03
C SER A 302 -16.04 -48.66 6.36
N GLU A 303 -15.49 -49.25 5.30
CA GLU A 303 -14.32 -48.76 4.57
C GLU A 303 -14.62 -47.45 3.83
N ILE A 304 -15.82 -47.33 3.27
CA ILE A 304 -16.31 -46.10 2.62
C ILE A 304 -16.43 -44.97 3.66
N MET A 305 -16.99 -45.28 4.83
CA MET A 305 -17.13 -44.32 5.92
C MET A 305 -15.78 -43.88 6.49
N ASP A 306 -14.82 -44.79 6.61
CA ASP A 306 -13.46 -44.48 7.07
C ASP A 306 -12.69 -43.64 6.06
N LEU A 307 -12.87 -43.90 4.77
CA LEU A 307 -12.31 -43.09 3.70
C LEU A 307 -12.87 -41.66 3.76
N LEU A 308 -14.19 -41.50 3.83
CA LEU A 308 -14.82 -40.18 4.00
C LEU A 308 -14.36 -39.48 5.27
N ARG A 309 -14.22 -40.20 6.40
CA ARG A 309 -13.69 -39.63 7.66
C ARG A 309 -12.24 -39.14 7.52
N LYS A 310 -11.39 -39.79 6.73
CA LYS A 310 -10.01 -39.33 6.45
C LYS A 310 -9.93 -38.06 5.59
N PHE A 311 -11.00 -37.74 4.86
CA PHE A 311 -11.10 -36.51 4.05
C PHE A 311 -11.80 -35.35 4.77
N ILE A 312 -12.48 -35.61 5.89
CA ILE A 312 -13.32 -34.61 6.59
C ILE A 312 -12.55 -33.70 7.58
N PRO A 313 -11.28 -33.95 7.94
CA PRO A 313 -10.46 -32.89 8.50
C PRO A 313 -9.09 -32.79 7.80
N ILE A 314 -8.84 -31.68 7.10
CA ILE A 314 -7.51 -31.10 7.21
C ILE A 314 -7.47 -30.40 8.57
N THR A 315 -6.65 -30.90 9.49
CA THR A 315 -6.39 -30.20 10.74
C THR A 315 -5.45 -29.02 10.48
N ASN A 316 -5.57 -27.96 11.28
CA ASN A 316 -4.63 -26.82 11.28
C ASN A 316 -3.16 -27.27 11.43
N ASP A 317 -2.90 -28.50 11.88
CA ASP A 317 -1.56 -29.05 12.06
C ASP A 317 -0.91 -29.48 10.72
N GLU A 318 -1.71 -29.80 9.69
CA GLU A 318 -1.19 -30.19 8.35
C GLU A 318 -0.83 -28.96 7.48
N ILE A 319 -1.40 -27.79 7.79
CA ILE A 319 -1.15 -26.51 7.12
C ILE A 319 -0.50 -25.59 8.14
N TYR A 320 0.83 -25.56 8.22
CA TYR A 320 1.64 -24.71 9.11
C TYR A 320 0.91 -24.27 10.39
N GLY A 321 1.14 -25.06 11.44
CA GLY A 321 0.49 -24.88 12.73
C GLY A 321 0.53 -23.44 13.23
N ILE A 322 -0.47 -23.11 14.04
CA ILE A 322 -0.66 -21.86 14.78
C ILE A 322 0.66 -21.37 15.45
N ASP A 323 1.62 -22.26 15.69
CA ASP A 323 2.95 -21.96 16.23
C ASP A 323 3.76 -20.96 15.38
N GLU A 324 3.78 -21.05 14.04
CA GLU A 324 4.54 -20.07 13.23
C GLU A 324 3.92 -18.68 13.26
N PHE A 325 2.59 -18.59 13.19
CA PHE A 325 1.87 -17.34 13.40
C PHE A 325 2.06 -16.79 14.82
N SER A 326 2.16 -17.69 15.81
CA SER A 326 2.49 -17.33 17.20
C SER A 326 3.92 -16.80 17.33
N ARG A 327 4.88 -17.30 16.53
CA ARG A 327 6.22 -16.71 16.43
C ARG A 327 6.14 -15.32 15.80
N VAL A 328 5.42 -15.14 14.69
CA VAL A 328 5.21 -13.83 14.05
C VAL A 328 4.62 -12.79 15.04
N LEU A 329 3.70 -13.21 15.90
CA LEU A 329 3.13 -12.40 16.98
C LEU A 329 4.16 -12.01 18.05
N LYS A 330 5.07 -12.93 18.43
CA LYS A 330 6.12 -12.67 19.43
C LYS A 330 7.16 -11.63 18.99
N PHE A 331 7.39 -11.46 17.68
CA PHE A 331 8.27 -10.37 17.20
C PHE A 331 7.71 -8.98 17.54
N GLY A 332 6.39 -8.84 17.60
CA GLY A 332 5.72 -7.59 17.99
C GLY A 332 5.84 -7.25 19.48
N THR A 333 6.17 -8.20 20.34
CA THR A 333 6.26 -7.98 21.80
C THR A 333 7.70 -7.95 22.32
N GLY A 334 8.67 -8.51 21.58
CA GLY A 334 10.08 -8.59 21.98
C GLY A 334 11.06 -7.63 21.27
N GLY A 335 10.58 -6.81 20.33
CA GLY A 335 11.39 -6.03 19.39
C GLY A 335 12.34 -4.95 19.94
N GLN A 336 12.59 -4.89 21.25
CA GLN A 336 13.65 -4.04 21.82
C GLN A 336 14.98 -4.79 22.08
N ASN A 337 15.01 -6.12 22.16
CA ASN A 337 16.22 -6.82 22.65
C ASN A 337 16.85 -7.89 21.74
N ASP A 338 16.23 -8.27 20.62
CA ASP A 338 16.77 -9.37 19.81
C ASP A 338 17.26 -8.90 18.43
N GLU A 339 18.44 -8.28 18.41
CA GLU A 339 19.34 -8.31 17.23
C GLU A 339 19.91 -9.72 16.98
N ASN A 340 19.67 -10.68 17.88
CA ASN A 340 20.17 -12.04 17.79
C ASN A 340 19.16 -13.01 17.18
N PHE A 341 18.74 -12.83 15.93
CA PHE A 341 18.26 -13.97 15.12
C PHE A 341 18.51 -13.73 13.63
N ILE A 342 19.77 -13.42 13.30
CA ILE A 342 20.36 -13.75 12.02
C ILE A 342 21.18 -15.03 12.25
N ASP A 343 20.59 -16.19 11.97
CA ASP A 343 21.22 -17.24 11.17
C ASP A 343 20.34 -18.50 11.15
N SER A 344 19.27 -18.44 10.35
CA SER A 344 18.58 -19.65 9.89
C SER A 344 19.45 -20.51 8.96
N ASN A 345 20.66 -20.06 8.61
CA ASN A 345 21.64 -20.86 7.87
C ASN A 345 22.41 -21.85 8.76
N GLU A 346 22.61 -21.58 10.04
CA GLU A 346 23.38 -22.50 10.93
C GLU A 346 22.55 -23.73 11.33
N TYR A 347 21.23 -23.57 11.50
CA TYR A 347 20.33 -24.69 11.79
C TYR A 347 20.09 -25.57 10.55
N ILE A 348 20.01 -24.97 9.35
CA ILE A 348 19.92 -25.73 8.10
C ILE A 348 21.26 -26.44 7.78
N ASN A 349 22.41 -25.80 8.06
CA ASN A 349 23.72 -26.44 7.87
C ASN A 349 23.99 -27.55 8.90
N SER A 350 23.55 -27.41 10.15
CA SER A 350 23.69 -28.47 11.16
C SER A 350 22.78 -29.68 10.91
N LEU A 351 21.63 -29.46 10.25
CA LEU A 351 20.81 -30.56 9.72
C LEU A 351 21.42 -31.21 8.48
N ARG A 352 22.11 -30.46 7.61
CA ARG A 352 22.82 -31.00 6.44
C ARG A 352 23.99 -31.91 6.84
N VAL A 353 24.79 -31.48 7.81
CA VAL A 353 25.95 -32.25 8.30
C VAL A 353 25.51 -33.55 8.99
N LYS A 354 24.32 -33.57 9.62
CA LYS A 354 23.74 -34.79 10.22
C LYS A 354 23.08 -35.75 9.22
N ILE A 355 22.89 -35.33 7.97
CA ILE A 355 22.32 -36.17 6.90
C ILE A 355 23.44 -36.77 6.03
N GLU A 356 24.65 -36.22 6.09
CA GLU A 356 25.83 -36.70 5.35
C GLU A 356 26.85 -37.49 6.21
N THR A 357 26.50 -37.80 7.46
CA THR A 357 27.20 -38.78 8.33
C THR A 357 26.22 -39.84 8.78
#